data_AF-A0A5B8J6T8-F1
#
_entry.id   AF-A0A5B8J6T8-F1
#
_cell.length_a   1.000
_cell.length_b   1.000
_cell.length_c   1.000
_cell.angle_alpha   90.00
_cell.angle_beta   90.00
_cell.angle_gamma   90.00
#
_symmetry.space_group_name_H-M   'P 1'
#
loop_
_entity.id
_entity.type
_entity.pdbx_description
1 polymer ?
#
loop_
_entity_poly.entity_id
_entity_poly.type
_entity_poly.pdbx_seq_one_letter_code
_entity_poly.pdbx_strand_id
1 'polypeptide(L)'
;MRFRTTKKSKKTGNIIKPSAWNNARDDKLRSASLWKESFIQRRCLVPATSFCEAKGRNPAVYHWFVMRGDDERPPFAFAGMWTLSKYMTKDGPEETETYTFITTTPNEIVKPIHPDRMPVILDPDSYDQWMDGGTDDVVELLKPYPTDQMQIVRQGEGERSDVI
;
A
#
# COMPACT_ATOMS: atom_id res chain seq x y z
N MET A 1 -1.63 -7.21 -7.49
CA MET A 1 -2.02 -8.52 -6.90
C MET A 1 -1.64 -8.49 -5.43
N ARG A 2 -2.55 -8.83 -4.50
CA ARG A 2 -2.38 -8.65 -3.03
C ARG A 2 -1.71 -9.87 -2.38
N PHE A 3 -0.90 -9.69 -1.32
CA PHE A 3 -0.37 -10.81 -0.52
C PHE A 3 -1.49 -11.76 -0.09
N ARG A 4 -1.22 -13.07 -0.11
CA ARG A 4 -2.21 -14.10 0.24
C ARG A 4 -1.74 -14.97 1.38
N THR A 5 -2.66 -15.29 2.28
CA THR A 5 -2.41 -16.25 3.36
C THR A 5 -3.58 -17.21 3.49
N THR A 6 -3.29 -18.47 3.79
CA THR A 6 -4.30 -19.48 4.13
C THR A 6 -5.22 -18.98 5.23
N LYS A 7 -6.52 -19.19 5.06
CA LYS A 7 -7.51 -18.88 6.09
C LYS A 7 -8.35 -20.12 6.38
N LYS A 8 -8.49 -20.44 7.67
CA LYS A 8 -9.34 -21.52 8.16
C LYS A 8 -10.54 -20.97 8.91
N SER A 9 -11.69 -21.62 8.75
CA SER A 9 -12.87 -21.36 9.58
C SER A 9 -12.56 -21.69 11.03
N LYS A 10 -12.76 -20.74 11.95
CA LYS A 10 -12.61 -21.01 13.39
C LYS A 10 -13.63 -22.03 13.91
N LYS A 11 -14.80 -22.14 13.26
CA LYS A 11 -15.88 -23.04 13.66
C LYS A 11 -15.67 -24.46 13.15
N THR A 12 -15.21 -24.61 11.91
CA THR A 12 -15.19 -25.91 11.22
C THR A 12 -13.80 -26.40 10.86
N GLY A 13 -12.75 -25.58 11.01
CA GLY A 13 -11.38 -25.92 10.60
C GLY A 13 -11.14 -25.91 9.09
N ASN A 14 -12.20 -25.94 8.28
CA ASN A 14 -12.12 -25.99 6.82
C ASN A 14 -11.40 -24.77 6.23
N ILE A 15 -10.70 -25.00 5.11
CA ILE A 15 -10.15 -23.91 4.29
C ILE A 15 -11.30 -23.05 3.76
N ILE A 16 -11.14 -21.74 3.91
CA ILE A 16 -12.06 -20.73 3.38
C ILE A 16 -11.28 -19.77 2.47
N LYS A 17 -11.98 -18.80 1.87
CA LYS A 17 -11.37 -17.80 1.00
C LYS A 17 -10.10 -17.22 1.66
N PRO A 18 -8.92 -17.32 1.01
CA PRO A 18 -7.67 -16.81 1.54
C PRO A 18 -7.77 -15.34 1.92
N SER A 19 -7.06 -14.94 2.97
CA SER A 19 -6.94 -13.52 3.27
C SER A 19 -6.15 -12.84 2.16
N ALA A 20 -6.48 -11.57 1.91
CA ALA A 20 -5.82 -10.73 0.93
C ALA A 20 -5.31 -9.49 1.66
N TRP A 21 -4.04 -9.17 1.51
CA TRP A 21 -3.42 -8.04 2.18
C TRP A 21 -2.84 -7.08 1.14
N ASN A 22 -3.45 -5.90 1.04
CA ASN A 22 -3.07 -4.83 0.12
C ASN A 22 -2.09 -3.82 0.73
N ASN A 23 -2.07 -3.73 2.07
CA ASN A 23 -1.26 -2.76 2.79
C ASN A 23 -0.50 -3.45 3.92
N ALA A 24 0.77 -3.10 4.05
CA ALA A 24 1.58 -3.43 5.22
C ALA A 24 1.76 -2.16 6.06
N ARG A 25 1.64 -2.27 7.38
CA ARG A 25 1.91 -1.13 8.26
C ARG A 25 3.41 -1.04 8.55
N ASP A 26 4.00 0.14 8.37
CA ASP A 26 5.38 0.48 8.78
C ASP A 26 5.76 -0.08 10.17
N ASP A 27 4.89 0.11 11.16
CA ASP A 27 5.06 -0.34 12.55
C ASP A 27 5.04 -1.87 12.75
N LYS A 28 4.71 -2.65 11.71
CA LYS A 28 4.71 -4.12 11.73
C LYS A 28 5.76 -4.76 10.84
N LEU A 29 6.51 -4.00 10.05
CA LEU A 29 7.39 -4.57 9.03
C LEU A 29 8.47 -5.48 9.64
N ARG A 30 9.06 -5.11 10.78
CA ARG A 30 10.14 -5.88 11.42
C ARG A 30 9.65 -6.96 12.38
N SER A 31 8.40 -6.86 12.85
CA SER A 31 7.86 -7.70 13.94
C SER A 31 6.89 -8.78 13.46
N ALA A 32 6.12 -8.54 12.40
CA ALA A 32 5.17 -9.51 11.89
C ALA A 32 5.83 -10.45 10.87
N SER A 33 5.68 -11.76 11.09
CA SER A 33 6.24 -12.80 10.21
C SER A 33 5.78 -12.68 8.76
N LEU A 34 4.57 -12.16 8.53
CA LEU A 34 4.03 -11.94 7.19
C LEU A 34 4.82 -10.89 6.38
N TRP A 35 5.44 -9.91 7.05
CA TRP A 35 6.10 -8.78 6.39
C TRP A 35 7.61 -8.86 6.43
N LYS A 36 8.17 -9.36 7.54
CA LYS A 36 9.60 -9.26 7.87
C LYS A 36 10.53 -9.68 6.75
N GLU A 37 10.31 -10.85 6.19
CA GLU A 37 11.20 -11.39 5.17
C GLU A 37 11.14 -10.56 3.87
N SER A 38 9.93 -10.16 3.45
CA SER A 38 9.78 -9.33 2.26
C SER A 38 10.30 -7.92 2.45
N PHE A 39 10.20 -7.35 3.66
CA PHE A 39 10.78 -6.05 3.95
C PHE A 39 12.31 -6.06 3.88
N ILE A 40 12.94 -7.15 4.32
CA ILE A 40 14.41 -7.28 4.29
C ILE A 40 14.92 -7.54 2.87
N GLN A 41 14.26 -8.44 2.12
CA GLN A 41 14.83 -9.04 0.91
C GLN A 41 14.07 -8.75 -0.39
N ARG A 42 12.82 -8.28 -0.32
CA ARG A 42 11.91 -8.22 -1.48
C ARG A 42 11.12 -6.92 -1.54
N ARG A 43 11.83 -5.81 -1.48
CA ARG A 43 11.27 -4.47 -1.74
C ARG A 43 11.09 -4.28 -3.24
N CYS A 44 10.09 -3.50 -3.62
CA CYS A 44 9.82 -3.12 -5.01
C CYS A 44 9.17 -1.73 -5.07
N LEU A 45 9.14 -1.15 -6.27
CA LEU A 45 8.37 0.06 -6.55
C LEU A 45 6.98 -0.34 -7.04
N VAL A 46 5.94 0.32 -6.52
CA VAL A 46 4.56 0.16 -7.03
C VAL A 46 4.17 1.47 -7.72
N PRO A 47 4.29 1.56 -9.05
CA PRO A 47 4.04 2.80 -9.78
C PRO A 47 2.56 3.16 -9.81
N ALA A 48 2.27 4.45 -9.76
CA ALA A 48 0.94 5.04 -9.85
C ALA A 48 1.03 6.48 -10.39
N THR A 49 -0.12 7.05 -10.78
CA THR A 49 -0.27 8.46 -11.16
C THR A 49 -1.24 9.20 -10.23
N SER A 50 -2.00 8.46 -9.42
CA SER A 50 -2.93 8.98 -8.43
C SER A 50 -3.19 7.92 -7.35
N PHE A 51 -3.75 8.34 -6.22
CA PHE A 51 -4.34 7.41 -5.25
C PHE A 51 -5.62 7.97 -4.66
N CYS A 52 -6.48 7.09 -4.15
CA CYS A 52 -7.80 7.47 -3.67
C CYS A 52 -8.02 7.03 -2.23
N GLU A 53 -8.59 7.92 -1.42
CA GLU A 53 -9.09 7.61 -0.09
C GLU A 53 -10.56 8.02 0.06
N ALA A 54 -11.30 7.26 0.86
CA ALA A 54 -12.72 7.46 1.07
C ALA A 54 -12.99 8.05 2.45
N LYS A 55 -13.74 9.16 2.50
CA LYS A 55 -14.26 9.75 3.73
C LYS A 55 -15.71 9.34 3.94
N GLY A 56 -16.02 8.82 5.13
CA GLY A 56 -17.36 8.32 5.44
C GLY A 56 -17.62 6.94 4.84
N ARG A 57 -18.85 6.42 5.02
CA ARG A 57 -19.22 5.09 4.55
C ARG A 57 -20.54 5.03 3.78
N ASN A 58 -21.48 5.96 4.00
CA ASN A 58 -22.80 5.97 3.38
C ASN A 58 -23.42 7.39 3.38
N PRO A 59 -23.28 8.18 2.30
CA PRO A 59 -22.39 7.93 1.17
C PRO A 59 -20.91 8.12 1.57
N ALA A 60 -20.02 7.47 0.83
CA ALA A 60 -18.59 7.74 0.93
C ALA A 60 -18.20 8.80 -0.11
N VAL A 61 -17.43 9.79 0.31
CA VAL A 61 -16.82 10.79 -0.59
C VAL A 61 -15.41 10.34 -0.90
N TYR A 62 -15.14 10.08 -2.17
CA TYR A 62 -13.82 9.66 -2.65
C TYR A 62 -12.99 10.89 -2.96
N HIS A 63 -11.73 10.91 -2.54
CA HIS A 63 -10.77 12.00 -2.77
C HIS A 63 -9.56 11.43 -3.50
N TRP A 64 -9.26 11.99 -4.67
CA TRP A 64 -8.13 11.61 -5.50
C TRP A 64 -6.96 12.55 -5.29
N PHE A 65 -5.83 11.99 -4.89
CA PHE A 65 -4.59 12.69 -4.63
C PHE A 65 -3.59 12.44 -5.75
N VAL A 66 -2.84 13.47 -6.11
CA VAL A 66 -1.70 13.42 -7.04
C VAL A 66 -0.51 14.13 -6.42
N MET A 67 0.68 13.83 -6.95
CA MET A 67 1.89 14.58 -6.60
C MET A 67 1.94 15.85 -7.46
N ARG A 68 2.49 16.92 -6.92
CA ARG A 68 2.79 18.12 -7.70
C ARG A 68 4.00 17.84 -8.58
N GLY A 69 3.97 18.38 -9.78
CA GLY A 69 5.06 18.29 -10.76
C GLY A 69 4.70 19.08 -12.01
N ASP A 70 5.49 18.90 -13.07
CA ASP A 70 5.30 19.63 -14.33
C ASP A 70 4.07 19.14 -15.10
N ASP A 71 3.76 17.83 -15.00
CA ASP A 71 2.55 17.23 -15.57
C ASP A 71 1.34 17.38 -14.63
N GLU A 72 0.13 17.25 -15.17
CA GLU A 72 -1.11 17.24 -14.35
C GLU A 72 -1.12 16.09 -13.33
N ARG A 73 -0.53 14.94 -13.72
CA ARG A 73 -0.44 13.72 -12.90
C ARG A 73 0.92 13.04 -13.07
N PRO A 74 2.00 13.60 -12.49
CA PRO A 74 3.32 13.02 -12.62
C PRO A 74 3.34 11.61 -12.03
N PRO A 75 4.01 10.64 -12.68
CA PRO A 75 4.16 9.30 -12.14
C PRO A 75 4.97 9.33 -10.85
N PHE A 76 4.59 8.48 -9.91
CA PHE A 76 5.30 8.25 -8.65
C PHE A 76 5.25 6.78 -8.28
N ALA A 77 5.97 6.39 -7.23
CA ALA A 77 5.96 5.03 -6.72
C ALA A 77 5.64 4.99 -5.22
N PHE A 78 4.82 4.02 -4.82
CA PHE A 78 4.74 3.62 -3.41
C PHE A 78 5.91 2.72 -3.04
N ALA A 79 6.30 2.78 -1.76
CA ALA A 79 7.19 1.79 -1.15
C ALA A 79 6.50 0.42 -1.10
N GLY A 80 6.83 -0.43 -2.06
CA GLY A 80 6.27 -1.75 -2.25
C GLY A 80 7.11 -2.87 -1.67
N MET A 81 6.47 -4.00 -1.44
CA MET A 81 7.15 -5.27 -1.20
C MET A 81 6.44 -6.38 -1.97
N TRP A 82 7.19 -7.41 -2.34
CA TRP A 82 6.66 -8.56 -3.04
C TRP A 82 7.02 -9.88 -2.36
N THR A 83 6.26 -10.92 -2.69
CA THR A 83 6.55 -12.29 -2.30
C THR A 83 5.85 -13.26 -3.23
N LEU A 84 6.40 -14.47 -3.28
CA LEU A 84 5.69 -15.63 -3.79
C LEU A 84 4.77 -16.16 -2.67
N SER A 85 3.50 -15.78 -2.71
CA SER A 85 2.51 -16.17 -1.70
C SER A 85 2.15 -17.64 -1.87
N LYS A 86 2.38 -18.44 -0.82
CA LYS A 86 1.98 -19.85 -0.74
C LYS A 86 0.78 -19.97 0.19
N TYR A 87 -0.35 -20.45 -0.31
CA TYR A 87 -1.59 -20.52 0.47
C TYR A 87 -2.48 -21.69 0.03
N MET A 88 -3.45 -22.05 0.87
CA MET A 88 -4.45 -23.07 0.56
C MET A 88 -5.76 -22.43 0.11
N THR A 89 -6.34 -22.98 -0.96
CA THR A 89 -7.74 -22.77 -1.36
C THR A 89 -8.55 -24.02 -1.07
N LYS A 90 -9.84 -24.02 -1.46
CA LYS A 90 -10.68 -25.22 -1.36
C LYS A 90 -10.25 -26.30 -2.35
N ASP A 91 -9.59 -25.91 -3.43
CA ASP A 91 -9.23 -26.77 -4.56
C ASP A 91 -7.80 -27.32 -4.42
N GLY A 92 -6.98 -26.74 -3.54
CA GLY A 92 -5.64 -27.23 -3.26
C GLY A 92 -4.67 -26.14 -2.78
N PRO A 93 -3.36 -26.48 -2.70
CA PRO A 93 -2.32 -25.48 -2.53
C PRO A 93 -2.19 -24.62 -3.80
N GLU A 94 -1.99 -23.32 -3.62
CA GLU A 94 -1.70 -22.36 -4.66
C GLU A 94 -0.44 -21.57 -4.32
N GLU A 95 0.24 -21.12 -5.38
CA GLU A 95 1.43 -20.31 -5.31
C GLU A 95 1.32 -19.19 -6.34
N THR A 96 1.55 -17.94 -5.91
CA THR A 96 1.34 -16.79 -6.80
C THR A 96 2.23 -15.62 -6.40
N GLU A 97 2.85 -14.96 -7.37
CA GLU A 97 3.57 -13.72 -7.14
C GLU A 97 2.60 -12.60 -6.76
N THR A 98 2.89 -11.94 -5.65
CA THR A 98 2.00 -10.96 -5.05
C THR A 98 2.81 -9.78 -4.54
N TYR A 99 2.16 -8.62 -4.48
CA TYR A 99 2.73 -7.42 -3.90
C TYR A 99 1.78 -6.79 -2.87
N THR A 100 2.35 -5.93 -2.05
CA THR A 100 1.66 -5.04 -1.12
C THR A 100 2.43 -3.73 -1.13
N PHE A 101 1.81 -2.64 -0.69
CA PHE A 101 2.55 -1.40 -0.44
C PHE A 101 2.46 -1.01 1.03
N ILE A 102 3.44 -0.26 1.47
CA ILE A 102 3.58 0.15 2.85
C ILE A 102 2.74 1.39 3.06
N THR A 103 2.12 1.46 4.23
CA THR A 103 1.46 2.66 4.72
C THR A 103 2.23 3.21 5.90
N THR A 104 2.02 4.49 6.22
CA THR A 104 2.54 5.20 7.40
C THR A 104 1.44 6.11 7.94
N THR A 105 1.74 6.97 8.92
CA THR A 105 0.81 7.98 9.42
C THR A 105 0.45 8.99 8.32
N PRO A 106 -0.77 9.56 8.33
CA PRO A 106 -1.17 10.52 7.31
C PRO A 106 -0.57 11.92 7.55
N ASN A 107 -0.31 12.65 6.47
CA ASN A 107 0.02 14.08 6.50
C ASN A 107 -1.24 14.95 6.68
N GLU A 108 -1.09 16.28 6.69
CA GLU A 108 -2.18 17.21 6.99
C GLU A 108 -3.30 17.24 5.94
N ILE A 109 -3.03 16.87 4.69
CA ILE A 109 -4.05 16.81 3.64
C ILE A 109 -4.80 15.47 3.66
N VAL A 110 -4.13 14.35 3.94
CA VAL A 110 -4.76 13.03 3.98
C VAL A 110 -5.51 12.78 5.30
N LYS A 111 -4.99 13.26 6.43
CA LYS A 111 -5.52 12.98 7.78
C LYS A 111 -7.01 13.33 7.98
N PRO A 112 -7.54 14.44 7.45
CA PRO A 112 -8.97 14.76 7.54
C PRO A 112 -9.89 13.82 6.75
N ILE A 113 -9.33 12.98 5.87
CA ILE A 113 -10.02 12.04 4.97
C ILE A 113 -9.84 10.62 5.48
N HIS A 114 -8.59 10.22 5.73
CA HIS A 114 -8.22 8.91 6.29
C HIS A 114 -7.24 9.11 7.48
N PRO A 115 -7.75 9.09 8.73
CA PRO A 115 -6.97 9.54 9.89
C PRO A 115 -5.96 8.53 10.42
N ASP A 116 -6.09 7.25 10.06
CA ASP A 116 -5.17 6.20 10.55
C ASP A 116 -3.91 6.13 9.68
N ARG A 117 -4.04 6.15 8.35
CA ARG A 117 -2.94 5.80 7.43
C ARG A 117 -2.95 6.57 6.11
N MET A 118 -1.76 6.70 5.53
CA MET A 118 -1.58 6.99 4.11
C MET A 118 -0.53 6.04 3.51
N PRO A 119 -0.48 5.85 2.18
CA PRO A 119 0.63 5.14 1.53
C PRO A 119 1.97 5.85 1.74
N VAL A 120 3.06 5.08 1.87
CA VAL A 120 4.42 5.63 1.77
C VAL A 120 4.71 5.87 0.30
N ILE A 121 4.90 7.13 -0.08
CA ILE A 121 5.28 7.56 -1.42
C ILE A 121 6.76 7.91 -1.39
N LEU A 122 7.52 7.34 -2.33
CA LEU A 122 8.96 7.51 -2.42
C LEU A 122 9.30 8.69 -3.31
N ASP A 123 10.30 9.47 -2.88
CA ASP A 123 10.98 10.41 -3.76
C ASP A 123 11.73 9.63 -4.87
N PRO A 124 11.70 10.06 -6.14
CA PRO A 124 12.45 9.43 -7.22
C PRO A 124 13.93 9.20 -6.89
N ASP A 125 14.58 10.12 -6.18
CA ASP A 125 16.00 9.99 -5.80
C ASP A 125 16.24 8.88 -4.75
N SER A 126 15.18 8.42 -4.09
CA SER A 126 15.23 7.35 -3.09
C SER A 126 14.89 5.97 -3.65
N TYR A 127 14.65 5.82 -4.95
CA TYR A 127 14.21 4.54 -5.53
C TYR A 127 15.28 3.45 -5.41
N ASP A 128 16.53 3.76 -5.73
CA ASP A 128 17.63 2.80 -5.63
C ASP A 128 17.92 2.46 -4.17
N GLN A 129 17.91 3.45 -3.27
CA GLN A 129 18.03 3.21 -1.83
C GLN A 129 16.91 2.28 -1.34
N TRP A 130 15.67 2.49 -1.78
CA TRP A 130 14.55 1.64 -1.42
C TRP A 130 14.72 0.20 -1.93
N MET A 131 15.21 0.00 -3.15
CA MET A 131 15.36 -1.34 -3.71
C MET A 131 16.56 -2.07 -3.10
N ASP A 132 17.72 -1.41 -3.06
CA ASP A 132 19.01 -2.06 -2.82
C ASP A 132 19.63 -1.74 -1.44
N GLY A 133 19.11 -0.74 -0.73
CA GLY A 133 19.63 -0.30 0.55
C GLY A 133 19.51 -1.32 1.70
N GLY A 134 20.30 -1.12 2.74
CA GLY A 134 20.20 -1.90 3.97
C GLY A 134 18.84 -1.70 4.65
N THR A 135 18.39 -2.69 5.43
CA THR A 135 17.08 -2.60 6.09
C THR A 135 17.00 -1.40 7.05
N ASP A 136 18.12 -1.03 7.69
CA ASP A 136 18.19 0.12 8.59
C ASP A 136 18.16 1.46 7.83
N ASP A 137 18.81 1.53 6.67
CA ASP A 137 18.84 2.74 5.83
C ASP A 137 17.46 3.08 5.26
N VAL A 138 16.67 2.07 4.89
CA VAL A 138 15.35 2.29 4.26
C VAL A 138 14.24 2.63 5.24
N VAL A 139 14.47 2.52 6.56
CA VAL A 139 13.44 2.89 7.56
C VAL A 139 13.15 4.38 7.54
N GLU A 140 14.15 5.21 7.24
CA GLU A 140 13.99 6.67 7.16
C GLU A 140 13.09 7.12 6.00
N LEU A 141 12.88 6.23 5.02
CA LEU A 141 11.96 6.45 3.90
C LEU A 141 10.49 6.19 4.28
N LEU A 142 10.22 5.52 5.42
CA LEU A 142 8.88 5.15 5.86
C LEU A 142 8.19 6.29 6.61
N LYS A 143 7.99 7.42 5.94
CA LYS A 143 7.44 8.64 6.50
C LYS A 143 6.32 9.23 5.63
N PRO A 144 5.44 10.09 6.19
CA PRO A 144 4.40 10.75 5.42
C PRO A 144 5.02 11.59 4.30
N TYR A 145 4.40 11.55 3.11
CA TYR A 145 4.84 12.39 2.00
C TYR A 145 4.61 13.89 2.30
N PRO A 146 5.49 14.81 1.87
CA PRO A 146 5.35 16.24 2.15
C PRO A 146 3.99 16.78 1.71
N THR A 147 3.30 17.45 2.64
CA THR A 147 1.95 17.99 2.42
C THR A 147 1.90 18.95 1.24
N ASP A 148 2.88 19.84 1.14
CA ASP A 148 2.97 20.88 0.11
C ASP A 148 3.26 20.33 -1.29
N GLN A 149 3.78 19.10 -1.40
CA GLN A 149 4.05 18.41 -2.66
C GLN A 149 2.91 17.52 -3.15
N MET A 150 1.76 17.51 -2.47
CA MET A 150 0.57 16.80 -2.95
C MET A 150 -0.66 17.70 -3.01
N GLN A 151 -1.66 17.26 -3.78
CA GLN A 151 -2.93 17.96 -3.88
C GLN A 151 -4.09 17.00 -4.18
N ILE A 152 -5.30 17.41 -3.80
CA ILE A 152 -6.54 16.73 -4.18
C ILE A 152 -7.01 17.33 -5.51
N VAL A 153 -7.11 16.50 -6.55
CA VAL A 153 -7.53 16.94 -7.91
C VAL A 153 -9.01 16.69 -8.18
N ARG A 154 -9.62 15.76 -7.45
CA ARG A 154 -11.01 15.36 -7.65
C ARG A 154 -11.59 14.81 -6.36
N GLN A 155 -12.83 15.18 -6.06
CA GLN A 155 -13.57 14.57 -4.95
C GLN A 155 -15.07 14.51 -5.25
N GLY A 156 -15.74 13.48 -4.72
CA GLY A 156 -17.20 13.38 -4.83
C GLY A 156 -17.77 12.03 -4.40
N GLU A 157 -19.10 12.00 -4.29
CA GLU A 157 -19.86 10.76 -4.14
C GLU A 157 -19.90 10.02 -5.47
N GLY A 158 -19.70 8.70 -5.47
CA GLY A 158 -19.68 7.91 -6.71
C GLY A 158 -18.37 7.97 -7.51
N GLU A 159 -17.45 8.88 -7.17
CA GLU A 159 -16.14 9.08 -7.81
C GLU A 159 -15.11 7.98 -7.44
N ARG A 160 -15.54 6.72 -7.36
CA ARG A 160 -14.75 5.58 -6.85
C ARG A 160 -13.66 5.11 -7.80
N SER A 161 -13.81 5.36 -9.09
CA SER A 161 -12.86 4.95 -10.13
C SER A 161 -12.14 6.16 -10.68
N ASP A 162 -10.86 5.98 -11.00
CA ASP A 162 -10.14 6.99 -11.77
C ASP A 162 -10.68 7.00 -13.20
N VAL A 163 -10.71 8.16 -13.85
CA VAL A 163 -11.27 8.34 -15.21
C VAL A 163 -10.18 8.40 -16.28
N ILE A 164 -8.95 8.03 -15.93
CA ILE A 164 -7.81 7.93 -16.85
C ILE A 164 -7.70 6.49 -17.38
#